data_AF-A0A7Y3MD48-F1
#
_entry.id   AF-A0A7Y3MD48-F1
#
_cell.length_a   1.000
_cell.length_b   1.000
_cell.length_c   1.000
_cell.angle_alpha   90.00
_cell.angle_beta   90.00
_cell.angle_gamma   90.00
#
_symmetry.space_group_name_H-M   'P 1'
#
loop_
_entity.id
_entity.type
_entity.pdbx_description
1 polymer ?
#
loop_
_entity_poly.entity_id
_entity_poly.type
_entity_poly.pdbx_seq_one_letter_code
_entity_poly.pdbx_strand_id
1 'polypeptide(L)'
;PGQWAAFKGGSIPPGPNLIWPPRKLGDHFARHGFPAAQFQKWFLHLSDSGYWLTWIDLFSGAGGDYLNMVWQPARGRWRAHVGIDAGRFQETFNEAVEDRYFPVLADVGTWSGMPRYAAIYRENEPGRFELRFGLTDEQAQAGFKQLVAQGFVPQSSSVISINGQRRHTVLYRKAAAGSFWARSGMTADEYQQAWQLNQAAGRNVRFLDVYRHMGQAYFSAIFSELPKGEGIGKHGLDGSAFQQAFEEGYQEGFRLQLVAGYDGANERRYAASWFRQAAPLEKAARVVARGPAATADAPSAKLSIGHAQRAEQRIPQRMRHRTRAVGSSADEGGDIIHRRD
;
A
#
# COMPACT_ATOMS: atom_id res chain seq x y z
N PRO A 1 -30.45 -7.17 -4.79
CA PRO A 1 -29.61 -6.27 -5.62
C PRO A 1 -28.96 -7.06 -6.79
N GLY A 2 -29.18 -6.62 -8.04
CA GLY A 2 -28.84 -7.37 -9.24
C GLY A 2 -27.34 -7.60 -9.48
N GLN A 3 -27.02 -8.58 -10.33
CA GLN A 3 -25.67 -8.85 -10.81
C GLN A 3 -25.19 -7.72 -11.72
N TRP A 4 -23.97 -7.23 -11.47
CA TRP A 4 -23.30 -6.26 -12.34
C TRP A 4 -22.50 -7.03 -13.40
N ALA A 5 -22.72 -6.70 -14.68
CA ALA A 5 -21.97 -7.27 -15.79
C ALA A 5 -21.20 -6.18 -16.54
N ALA A 6 -19.94 -6.46 -16.91
CA ALA A 6 -19.13 -5.53 -17.68
C ALA A 6 -19.57 -5.52 -19.16
N PHE A 7 -19.81 -4.33 -19.72
CA PHE A 7 -20.09 -4.14 -21.15
C PHE A 7 -18.77 -4.03 -21.92
N LYS A 8 -18.04 -5.13 -22.06
CA LYS A 8 -16.73 -5.14 -22.74
C LYS A 8 -16.89 -5.04 -24.27
N GLY A 9 -17.13 -3.82 -24.77
CA GLY A 9 -17.31 -3.54 -26.20
C GLY A 9 -18.66 -3.98 -26.78
N GLY A 10 -19.62 -4.37 -25.94
CA GLY A 10 -20.99 -4.70 -26.34
C GLY A 10 -21.94 -3.52 -26.21
N SER A 11 -23.15 -3.66 -26.75
CA SER A 11 -24.25 -2.70 -26.58
C SER A 11 -24.85 -2.80 -25.17
N ILE A 12 -25.23 -1.66 -24.60
CA ILE A 12 -26.02 -1.61 -23.37
C ILE A 12 -27.37 -2.33 -23.63
N PRO A 13 -27.81 -3.26 -22.77
CA PRO A 13 -29.08 -3.98 -22.94
C PRO A 13 -30.26 -3.02 -23.11
N PRO A 14 -31.30 -3.39 -23.86
CA PRO A 14 -32.50 -2.57 -23.93
C PRO A 14 -33.19 -2.46 -22.56
N GLY A 15 -33.84 -1.32 -22.29
CA GLY A 15 -34.58 -1.06 -21.05
C GLY A 15 -33.84 -0.15 -20.05
N PRO A 16 -34.42 0.07 -18.85
CA PRO A 16 -33.79 0.85 -17.80
C PRO A 16 -32.57 0.12 -17.26
N ASN A 17 -31.38 0.69 -17.46
CA ASN A 17 -30.13 0.14 -16.93
C ASN A 17 -29.49 1.16 -15.98
N LEU A 18 -29.02 0.69 -14.82
CA LEU A 18 -28.12 1.50 -13.99
C LEU A 18 -26.73 1.42 -14.61
N ILE A 19 -26.24 2.54 -15.13
CA ILE A 19 -24.88 2.61 -15.67
C ILE A 19 -23.96 3.04 -14.53
N TRP A 20 -22.84 2.33 -14.36
CA TRP A 20 -21.77 2.77 -13.50
C TRP A 20 -20.67 3.42 -14.35
N PRO A 21 -20.74 4.73 -14.65
CA PRO A 21 -19.82 5.37 -15.58
C PRO A 21 -18.39 5.42 -15.00
N PRO A 22 -17.35 5.33 -15.84
CA PRO A 22 -15.98 5.55 -15.39
C PRO A 22 -15.87 6.93 -14.75
N ARG A 23 -15.24 7.01 -13.57
CA ARG A 23 -15.11 8.28 -12.84
C ARG A 23 -13.74 8.90 -13.03
N LYS A 24 -13.72 10.21 -13.30
CA LYS A 24 -12.54 11.06 -13.09
C LYS A 24 -12.57 11.54 -11.64
N LEU A 25 -11.97 10.77 -10.73
CA LEU A 25 -11.95 11.02 -9.28
C LEU A 25 -10.81 11.95 -8.82
N GLY A 26 -10.20 12.72 -9.74
CA GLY A 26 -9.00 13.50 -9.44
C GLY A 26 -7.74 12.62 -9.36
N ASP A 27 -6.70 13.10 -8.70
CA ASP A 27 -5.43 12.39 -8.57
C ASP A 27 -5.40 11.36 -7.41
N HIS A 28 -6.40 11.39 -6.51
CA HIS A 28 -6.49 10.52 -5.33
C HIS A 28 -7.94 10.21 -4.97
N PHE A 29 -8.21 8.97 -4.55
CA PHE A 29 -9.48 8.57 -3.96
C PHE A 29 -9.22 7.70 -2.72
N ALA A 30 -9.84 8.04 -1.59
CA ALA A 30 -9.71 7.28 -0.37
C ALA A 30 -11.07 6.99 0.28
N ARG A 31 -11.14 5.87 1.01
CA ARG A 31 -12.27 5.51 1.88
C ARG A 31 -11.74 4.84 3.14
N HIS A 32 -12.38 5.13 4.25
CA HIS A 32 -12.14 4.49 5.54
C HIS A 32 -13.43 3.82 6.04
N GLY A 33 -13.31 2.78 6.87
CA GLY A 33 -14.43 2.03 7.41
C GLY A 33 -15.32 1.41 6.35
N PHE A 34 -14.75 1.07 5.18
CA PHE A 34 -15.49 0.62 4.03
C PHE A 34 -15.93 -0.85 4.19
N PRO A 35 -17.22 -1.19 4.09
CA PRO A 35 -17.67 -2.57 4.33
C PRO A 35 -17.06 -3.57 3.34
N ALA A 36 -16.45 -4.65 3.87
CA ALA A 36 -15.75 -5.64 3.06
C ALA A 36 -16.64 -6.29 1.99
N ALA A 37 -17.90 -6.56 2.32
CA ALA A 37 -18.89 -7.11 1.39
C ALA A 37 -19.16 -6.24 0.15
N GLN A 38 -18.81 -4.96 0.17
CA GLN A 38 -18.96 -4.06 -0.98
C GLN A 38 -17.65 -3.87 -1.77
N PHE A 39 -16.52 -4.33 -1.25
CA PHE A 39 -15.20 -3.97 -1.78
C PHE A 39 -14.99 -4.48 -3.20
N GLN A 40 -15.41 -5.70 -3.52
CA GLN A 40 -15.25 -6.27 -4.87
C GLN A 40 -15.83 -5.37 -5.97
N LYS A 41 -17.04 -4.83 -5.76
CA LYS A 41 -17.71 -3.97 -6.75
C LYS A 41 -16.93 -2.67 -6.97
N TRP A 42 -16.42 -2.09 -5.89
CA TRP A 42 -15.63 -0.86 -5.94
C TRP A 42 -14.25 -1.09 -6.52
N PHE A 43 -13.64 -2.22 -6.21
CA PHE A 43 -12.37 -2.63 -6.79
C PHE A 43 -12.48 -2.66 -8.31
N LEU A 44 -13.46 -3.41 -8.84
CA LEU A 44 -13.69 -3.54 -10.29
C LEU A 44 -13.94 -2.17 -10.90
N HIS A 45 -14.83 -1.37 -10.30
CA HIS A 45 -15.12 -0.04 -10.81
C HIS A 45 -13.89 0.89 -10.88
N LEU A 46 -13.10 0.98 -9.81
CA LEU A 46 -11.96 1.88 -9.74
C LEU A 46 -10.83 1.41 -10.68
N SER A 47 -10.58 0.10 -10.74
CA SER A 47 -9.62 -0.47 -11.67
C SER A 47 -10.00 -0.25 -13.14
N ASP A 48 -11.28 -0.44 -13.50
CA ASP A 48 -11.82 -0.14 -14.83
C ASP A 48 -11.76 1.37 -15.14
N SER A 49 -11.89 2.22 -14.13
CA SER A 49 -11.74 3.68 -14.26
C SER A 49 -10.27 4.14 -14.38
N GLY A 50 -9.31 3.22 -14.46
CA GLY A 50 -7.89 3.55 -14.64
C GLY A 50 -7.16 3.90 -13.35
N TYR A 51 -7.73 3.57 -12.19
CA TYR A 51 -7.05 3.70 -10.90
C TYR A 51 -6.34 2.39 -10.54
N TRP A 52 -5.37 2.49 -9.65
CA TRP A 52 -4.76 1.36 -8.98
C TRP A 52 -4.81 1.56 -7.47
N LEU A 53 -4.95 0.45 -6.74
CA LEU A 53 -4.95 0.44 -5.28
C LEU A 53 -3.52 0.66 -4.80
N THR A 54 -3.29 1.65 -3.94
CA THR A 54 -1.96 2.01 -3.44
C THR A 54 -1.77 1.70 -1.97
N TRP A 55 -2.88 1.66 -1.23
CA TRP A 55 -2.93 1.31 0.17
C TRP A 55 -4.19 0.50 0.45
N ILE A 56 -4.06 -0.54 1.26
CA ILE A 56 -5.16 -1.32 1.80
C ILE A 56 -4.83 -1.67 3.25
N ASP A 57 -5.84 -1.66 4.10
CA ASP A 57 -5.80 -2.07 5.49
C ASP A 57 -7.09 -2.85 5.78
N LEU A 58 -6.98 -4.01 6.42
CA LEU A 58 -8.10 -4.92 6.69
C LEU A 58 -8.32 -5.00 8.20
N PHE A 59 -9.55 -4.76 8.66
CA PHE A 59 -9.84 -4.86 10.09
C PHE A 59 -11.28 -5.31 10.36
N SER A 60 -11.48 -6.02 11.46
CA SER A 60 -12.81 -6.26 12.05
C SER A 60 -13.08 -5.25 13.15
N GLY A 61 -14.33 -4.84 13.30
CA GLY A 61 -14.79 -4.08 14.46
C GLY A 61 -16.29 -4.20 14.66
N ALA A 62 -16.85 -3.37 15.54
CA ALA A 62 -18.29 -3.31 15.72
C ALA A 62 -19.03 -3.16 14.37
N GLY A 63 -19.97 -4.07 14.09
CA GLY A 63 -20.77 -4.07 12.87
C GLY A 63 -20.17 -4.83 11.67
N GLY A 64 -19.00 -5.48 11.82
CA GLY A 64 -18.50 -6.46 10.85
C GLY A 64 -17.07 -6.20 10.39
N ASP A 65 -16.82 -6.56 9.13
CA ASP A 65 -15.51 -6.55 8.50
C ASP A 65 -15.37 -5.36 7.55
N TYR A 66 -14.24 -4.66 7.65
CA TYR A 66 -14.01 -3.39 6.98
C TYR A 66 -12.64 -3.34 6.32
N LEU A 67 -12.50 -2.40 5.39
CA LEU A 67 -11.22 -2.01 4.82
C LEU A 67 -11.07 -0.51 4.81
N ASN A 68 -9.82 -0.05 4.87
CA ASN A 68 -9.44 1.30 4.47
C ASN A 68 -8.62 1.22 3.20
N MET A 69 -8.84 2.15 2.27
CA MET A 69 -8.23 2.08 0.94
C MET A 69 -7.83 3.45 0.43
N VAL A 70 -6.70 3.48 -0.27
CA VAL A 70 -6.24 4.63 -1.06
C VAL A 70 -5.99 4.16 -2.49
N TRP A 71 -6.47 4.96 -3.43
CA TRP A 71 -6.40 4.74 -4.87
C TRP A 71 -5.83 5.97 -5.55
N GLN A 72 -5.05 5.75 -6.60
CA GLN A 72 -4.47 6.80 -7.44
C GLN A 72 -4.65 6.41 -8.92
N PRO A 73 -4.48 7.32 -9.89
CA PRO A 73 -4.36 6.96 -11.29
C PRO A 73 -3.23 5.95 -11.50
N ALA A 74 -3.51 4.88 -12.22
CA ALA A 74 -2.54 3.83 -12.50
C ALA A 74 -1.38 4.35 -13.35
N ARG A 75 -0.15 3.98 -12.97
CA ARG A 75 1.07 4.23 -13.74
C ARG A 75 1.73 2.89 -14.05
N GLY A 76 1.28 2.25 -15.12
CA GLY A 76 1.75 0.92 -15.52
C GLY A 76 0.83 -0.21 -15.05
N ARG A 77 1.31 -1.44 -15.19
CA ARG A 77 0.56 -2.67 -14.87
C ARG A 77 0.70 -3.03 -13.40
N TRP A 78 -0.39 -3.51 -12.83
CA TRP A 78 -0.49 -3.85 -11.42
C TRP A 78 -1.47 -4.99 -11.20
N ARG A 79 -1.34 -5.66 -10.05
CA ARG A 79 -2.26 -6.70 -9.57
C ARG A 79 -2.54 -6.47 -8.10
N ALA A 80 -3.69 -6.93 -7.62
CA ALA A 80 -3.94 -7.01 -6.19
C ALA A 80 -4.83 -8.20 -5.87
N HIS A 81 -4.57 -8.78 -4.72
CA HIS A 81 -5.35 -9.83 -4.11
C HIS A 81 -5.69 -9.38 -2.69
N VAL A 82 -6.95 -9.42 -2.32
CA VAL A 82 -7.40 -8.86 -1.03
C VAL A 82 -8.40 -9.83 -0.41
N GLY A 83 -8.32 -10.02 0.91
CA GLY A 83 -9.34 -10.77 1.60
C GLY A 83 -9.24 -12.28 1.44
N ILE A 84 -8.07 -12.77 1.07
CA ILE A 84 -7.84 -14.19 0.80
C ILE A 84 -7.23 -14.89 2.01
N ASP A 85 -7.43 -16.20 2.13
CA ASP A 85 -6.79 -16.98 3.20
C ASP A 85 -5.28 -17.21 2.95
N ALA A 86 -4.61 -17.85 3.91
CA ALA A 86 -3.17 -18.08 3.85
C ALA A 86 -2.73 -18.96 2.67
N GLY A 87 -3.53 -19.98 2.33
CA GLY A 87 -3.22 -20.90 1.23
C GLY A 87 -3.31 -20.16 -0.10
N ARG A 88 -4.41 -19.44 -0.31
CA ARG A 88 -4.61 -18.64 -1.51
C ARG A 88 -3.62 -17.49 -1.62
N PHE A 89 -3.22 -16.89 -0.50
CA PHE A 89 -2.18 -15.86 -0.46
C PHE A 89 -0.84 -16.40 -0.97
N GLN A 90 -0.45 -17.59 -0.53
CA GLN A 90 0.76 -18.24 -1.00
C GLN A 90 0.72 -18.55 -2.50
N GLU A 91 -0.40 -19.09 -2.99
CA GLU A 91 -0.61 -19.41 -4.40
C GLU A 91 -0.52 -18.15 -5.28
N THR A 92 -1.31 -17.13 -4.95
CA THR A 92 -1.38 -15.89 -5.73
C THR A 92 -0.08 -15.09 -5.68
N PHE A 93 0.66 -15.15 -4.57
CA PHE A 93 2.01 -14.61 -4.48
C PHE A 93 2.97 -15.31 -5.46
N ASN A 94 2.96 -16.65 -5.49
CA ASN A 94 3.81 -17.41 -6.41
C ASN A 94 3.49 -17.10 -7.87
N GLU A 95 2.20 -17.09 -8.23
CA GLU A 95 1.72 -16.71 -9.56
C GLU A 95 2.17 -15.29 -9.96
N ALA A 96 2.02 -14.31 -9.06
CA ALA A 96 2.41 -12.93 -9.32
C ALA A 96 3.92 -12.82 -9.58
N VAL A 97 4.75 -13.47 -8.77
CA VAL A 97 6.21 -13.46 -8.92
C VAL A 97 6.65 -14.12 -10.23
N GLU A 98 6.03 -15.26 -10.60
CA GLU A 98 6.29 -15.94 -11.88
C GLU A 98 5.96 -15.04 -13.08
N ASP A 99 4.89 -14.25 -12.98
CA ASP A 99 4.48 -13.27 -13.98
C ASP A 99 5.24 -11.94 -13.91
N ARG A 100 6.26 -11.83 -13.05
CA ARG A 100 7.08 -10.62 -12.81
C ARG A 100 6.32 -9.45 -12.20
N TYR A 101 5.27 -9.73 -11.44
CA TYR A 101 4.60 -8.77 -10.56
C TYR A 101 5.16 -8.92 -9.15
N PHE A 102 5.82 -7.89 -8.64
CA PHE A 102 6.47 -7.92 -7.34
C PHE A 102 5.72 -7.08 -6.31
N PRO A 103 5.63 -7.54 -5.04
CA PRO A 103 4.79 -6.92 -4.02
C PRO A 103 5.31 -5.54 -3.63
N VAL A 104 4.40 -4.57 -3.56
CA VAL A 104 4.65 -3.21 -3.03
C VAL A 104 3.91 -2.94 -1.73
N LEU A 105 2.97 -3.81 -1.36
CA LEU A 105 2.31 -3.81 -0.07
C LEU A 105 1.88 -5.24 0.23
N ALA A 106 2.02 -5.64 1.50
CA ALA A 106 1.34 -6.80 2.03
C ALA A 106 0.79 -6.46 3.42
N ASP A 107 -0.44 -6.89 3.66
CA ASP A 107 -1.22 -6.59 4.85
C ASP A 107 -1.96 -7.84 5.33
N VAL A 108 -2.27 -7.90 6.62
CA VAL A 108 -3.10 -8.94 7.21
C VAL A 108 -4.10 -8.33 8.17
N GLY A 109 -5.36 -8.70 7.99
CA GLY A 109 -6.45 -8.35 8.91
C GLY A 109 -7.14 -9.60 9.44
N THR A 110 -8.17 -9.37 10.24
CA THR A 110 -9.14 -10.42 10.59
C THR A 110 -10.42 -10.18 9.81
N TRP A 111 -11.05 -11.25 9.31
CA TRP A 111 -12.48 -11.25 8.95
C TRP A 111 -13.18 -12.38 9.68
N SER A 112 -14.28 -12.05 10.37
CA SER A 112 -15.03 -13.03 11.18
C SER A 112 -14.11 -13.87 12.10
N GLY A 113 -13.08 -13.24 12.67
CA GLY A 113 -12.11 -13.87 13.57
C GLY A 113 -10.98 -14.68 12.90
N MET A 114 -10.96 -14.79 11.57
CA MET A 114 -9.96 -15.55 10.82
C MET A 114 -8.97 -14.62 10.10
N PRO A 115 -7.68 -15.01 9.93
CA PRO A 115 -6.73 -14.22 9.17
C PRO A 115 -7.19 -14.06 7.72
N ARG A 116 -7.02 -12.84 7.19
CA ARG A 116 -7.22 -12.50 5.79
C ARG A 116 -6.09 -11.62 5.30
N TYR A 117 -5.52 -11.99 4.18
CA TYR A 117 -4.33 -11.34 3.64
C TYR A 117 -4.70 -10.47 2.44
N ALA A 118 -3.90 -9.42 2.26
CA ALA A 118 -3.93 -8.61 1.06
C ALA A 118 -2.51 -8.35 0.57
N ALA A 119 -2.34 -8.30 -0.75
CA ALA A 119 -1.12 -7.84 -1.38
C ALA A 119 -1.42 -7.04 -2.64
N ILE A 120 -0.59 -6.03 -2.86
CA ILE A 120 -0.59 -5.17 -4.04
C ILE A 120 0.75 -5.39 -4.74
N TYR A 121 0.73 -5.55 -6.06
CA TYR A 121 1.90 -5.84 -6.87
C TYR A 121 2.00 -4.86 -8.04
N ARG A 122 3.23 -4.57 -8.42
CA ARG A 122 3.55 -3.84 -9.64
C ARG A 122 4.40 -4.69 -10.56
N GLU A 123 4.15 -4.58 -11.86
CA GLU A 123 4.95 -5.27 -12.83
C GLU A 123 6.38 -4.70 -12.88
N ASN A 124 7.38 -5.58 -12.83
CA ASN A 124 8.79 -5.23 -12.88
C ASN A 124 9.23 -4.22 -11.82
N GLU A 125 8.57 -4.19 -10.66
CA GLU A 125 8.95 -3.28 -9.57
C GLU A 125 10.41 -3.54 -9.15
N PRO A 126 11.30 -2.54 -9.24
CA PRO A 126 12.74 -2.76 -9.13
C PRO A 126 13.19 -3.09 -7.70
N GLY A 127 14.28 -3.84 -7.61
CA GLY A 127 14.93 -4.19 -6.35
C GLY A 127 14.53 -5.55 -5.81
N ARG A 128 15.40 -6.12 -4.97
CA ARG A 128 15.13 -7.38 -4.28
C ARG A 128 14.10 -7.15 -3.18
N PHE A 129 13.19 -8.09 -3.01
CA PHE A 129 12.21 -8.10 -1.93
C PHE A 129 12.23 -9.45 -1.21
N GLU A 130 11.74 -9.46 0.02
CA GLU A 130 11.45 -10.65 0.82
C GLU A 130 10.08 -10.42 1.47
N LEU A 131 9.12 -11.31 1.24
CA LEU A 131 7.82 -11.27 1.87
C LEU A 131 7.69 -12.48 2.80
N ARG A 132 7.35 -12.24 4.06
CA ARG A 132 7.10 -13.30 5.05
C ARG A 132 5.78 -13.06 5.76
N PHE A 133 4.96 -14.09 5.95
CA PHE A 133 3.63 -13.96 6.54
C PHE A 133 3.34 -15.11 7.53
N GLY A 134 2.36 -14.89 8.42
CA GLY A 134 1.98 -15.86 9.44
C GLY A 134 3.00 -16.04 10.58
N LEU A 135 3.96 -15.13 10.72
CA LEU A 135 5.09 -15.27 11.65
C LEU A 135 4.65 -15.08 13.11
N THR A 136 5.25 -15.81 14.05
CA THR A 136 5.22 -15.43 15.48
C THR A 136 6.06 -14.17 15.73
N ASP A 137 5.95 -13.57 16.92
CA ASP A 137 6.78 -12.43 17.31
C ASP A 137 8.28 -12.76 17.23
N GLU A 138 8.69 -13.95 17.67
CA GLU A 138 10.09 -14.39 17.67
C GLU A 138 10.61 -14.55 16.23
N GLN A 139 9.79 -15.14 15.35
CA GLN A 139 10.12 -15.33 13.94
C GLN A 139 10.21 -13.98 13.21
N ALA A 140 9.27 -13.06 13.47
CA ALA A 140 9.28 -11.72 12.91
C ALA A 140 10.53 -10.96 13.36
N GLN A 141 10.87 -11.00 14.66
CA GLN A 141 12.03 -10.32 15.21
C GLN A 141 13.36 -10.90 14.70
N ALA A 142 13.46 -12.23 14.57
CA ALA A 142 14.63 -12.88 13.98
C ALA A 142 14.79 -12.51 12.51
N GLY A 143 13.70 -12.54 11.74
CA GLY A 143 13.67 -12.14 10.33
C GLY A 143 14.07 -10.68 10.13
N PHE A 144 13.56 -9.78 10.98
CA PHE A 144 13.93 -8.36 10.96
C PHE A 144 15.44 -8.16 11.14
N LYS A 145 16.01 -8.75 12.20
CA LYS A 145 17.47 -8.67 12.46
C LYS A 145 18.28 -9.20 11.28
N GLN A 146 17.89 -10.36 10.75
CA GLN A 146 18.57 -11.00 9.62
C GLN A 146 18.53 -10.11 8.36
N LEU A 147 17.36 -9.64 7.96
CA LEU A 147 17.16 -8.93 6.69
C LEU A 147 17.74 -7.52 6.75
N VAL A 148 17.64 -6.83 7.90
CA VAL A 148 18.29 -5.54 8.11
C VAL A 148 19.81 -5.66 8.04
N ALA A 149 20.41 -6.69 8.64
CA ALA A 149 21.85 -6.95 8.53
C ALA A 149 22.28 -7.23 7.08
N GLN A 150 21.37 -7.74 6.23
CA GLN A 150 21.61 -7.94 4.81
C GLN A 150 21.32 -6.70 3.95
N GLY A 151 20.95 -5.56 4.56
CA GLY A 151 20.68 -4.29 3.90
C GLY A 151 19.28 -4.21 3.26
N PHE A 152 18.33 -5.01 3.71
CA PHE A 152 16.91 -4.77 3.44
C PHE A 152 16.33 -3.77 4.45
N VAL A 153 15.27 -3.07 4.04
CA VAL A 153 14.43 -2.26 4.92
C VAL A 153 13.00 -2.78 4.91
N PRO A 154 12.27 -2.74 6.03
CA PRO A 154 10.86 -3.09 6.03
C PRO A 154 10.06 -2.02 5.26
N GLN A 155 9.10 -2.46 4.46
CA GLN A 155 8.20 -1.62 3.67
C GLN A 155 6.75 -1.72 4.18
N SER A 156 6.33 -2.91 4.63
CA SER A 156 5.11 -3.09 5.43
C SER A 156 5.37 -4.06 6.58
N SER A 157 4.64 -3.91 7.69
CA SER A 157 4.76 -4.71 8.91
C SER A 157 3.40 -4.79 9.61
N SER A 158 2.50 -5.58 9.04
CA SER A 158 1.12 -5.74 9.51
C SER A 158 1.01 -6.86 10.54
N VAL A 159 0.16 -6.68 11.55
CA VAL A 159 0.04 -7.58 12.71
C VAL A 159 -1.43 -7.79 13.06
N ILE A 160 -1.82 -9.04 13.28
CA ILE A 160 -3.10 -9.38 13.89
C ILE A 160 -2.90 -10.14 15.19
N SER A 161 -3.94 -10.18 16.03
CA SER A 161 -3.98 -11.05 17.21
C SER A 161 -5.17 -11.99 17.13
N ILE A 162 -4.91 -13.29 17.17
CA ILE A 162 -5.95 -14.33 17.18
C ILE A 162 -5.69 -15.22 18.39
N ASN A 163 -6.72 -15.42 19.22
CA ASN A 163 -6.64 -16.24 20.43
C ASN A 163 -5.44 -15.88 21.31
N GLY A 164 -5.11 -14.58 21.40
CA GLY A 164 -3.98 -14.09 22.17
C GLY A 164 -2.60 -14.31 21.57
N GLN A 165 -2.51 -14.78 20.32
CA GLN A 165 -1.25 -14.94 19.62
C GLN A 165 -1.16 -13.92 18.49
N ARG A 166 -0.05 -13.17 18.46
CA ARG A 166 0.22 -12.24 17.36
C ARG A 166 0.73 -12.99 16.13
N ARG A 167 0.31 -12.54 14.95
CA ARG A 167 0.78 -13.02 13.65
C ARG A 167 1.20 -11.85 12.79
N HIS A 168 2.41 -11.91 12.24
CA HIS A 168 3.00 -10.83 11.45
C HIS A 168 3.06 -11.18 9.96
N THR A 169 2.81 -10.16 9.14
CA THR A 169 3.06 -10.13 7.70
C THR A 169 3.97 -8.96 7.37
N VAL A 170 5.18 -9.24 6.90
CA VAL A 170 6.22 -8.23 6.70
C VAL A 170 6.78 -8.34 5.29
N LEU A 171 6.74 -7.22 4.57
CA LEU A 171 7.41 -7.04 3.28
C LEU A 171 8.70 -6.25 3.51
N TYR A 172 9.81 -6.79 3.06
CA TYR A 172 11.11 -6.13 3.04
C TYR A 172 11.54 -5.84 1.61
N ARG A 173 12.28 -4.75 1.41
CA ARG A 173 12.87 -4.39 0.12
C ARG A 173 14.29 -3.87 0.26
N LYS A 174 15.15 -4.19 -0.70
CA LYS A 174 16.41 -3.46 -0.90
C LYS A 174 16.12 -2.20 -1.71
N ALA A 175 15.75 -1.14 -0.99
CA ALA A 175 15.47 0.17 -1.53
C ALA A 175 16.14 1.26 -0.68
N ALA A 176 16.33 2.44 -1.27
CA ALA A 176 16.82 3.58 -0.53
C ALA A 176 15.73 4.10 0.43
N ALA A 177 15.93 3.91 1.73
CA ALA A 177 15.07 4.45 2.78
C ALA A 177 15.71 5.64 3.52
N GLY A 178 16.99 5.92 3.27
CA GLY A 178 17.80 6.75 4.16
C GLY A 178 17.89 6.08 5.54
N SER A 179 17.90 6.88 6.61
CA SER A 179 17.71 6.31 7.93
C SER A 179 16.25 5.87 8.14
N PHE A 180 16.05 4.74 8.82
CA PHE A 180 14.71 4.23 9.14
C PHE A 180 14.61 3.77 10.60
N TRP A 181 13.38 3.64 11.08
CA TRP A 181 13.03 3.07 12.37
C TRP A 181 11.75 2.26 12.21
N ALA A 182 11.68 1.08 12.81
CA ALA A 182 10.49 0.23 12.74
C ALA A 182 10.28 -0.49 14.06
N ARG A 183 9.02 -0.58 14.51
CA ARG A 183 8.64 -1.33 15.71
C ARG A 183 7.17 -1.75 15.61
N SER A 184 6.87 -2.94 16.13
CA SER A 184 5.51 -3.45 16.37
C SER A 184 5.24 -3.56 17.87
N GLY A 185 3.97 -3.77 18.24
CA GLY A 185 3.60 -4.01 19.63
C GLY A 185 3.78 -2.80 20.54
N MET A 186 3.59 -1.59 20.00
CA MET A 186 3.61 -0.35 20.80
C MET A 186 2.23 -0.04 21.35
N THR A 187 2.16 0.39 22.60
CA THR A 187 0.97 1.09 23.12
C THR A 187 0.76 2.44 22.42
N ALA A 188 -0.38 3.09 22.63
CA ALA A 188 -0.64 4.42 22.08
C ALA A 188 0.40 5.46 22.54
N ASP A 189 0.79 5.43 23.82
CA ASP A 189 1.80 6.34 24.38
C ASP A 189 3.19 6.08 23.80
N GLU A 190 3.59 4.80 23.67
CA GLU A 190 4.85 4.44 23.02
C GLU A 190 4.88 4.85 21.54
N TYR A 191 3.77 4.70 20.83
CA TYR A 191 3.66 5.16 19.45
C TYR A 191 3.79 6.69 19.37
N GLN A 192 3.15 7.43 20.27
CA GLN A 192 3.25 8.89 20.33
C GLN A 192 4.70 9.34 20.58
N GLN A 193 5.43 8.66 21.48
CA GLN A 193 6.85 8.93 21.72
C GLN A 193 7.71 8.58 20.50
N ALA A 194 7.46 7.43 19.87
CA ALA A 194 8.15 7.01 18.65
C ALA A 194 7.94 8.01 17.50
N TRP A 195 6.73 8.57 17.38
CA TRP A 195 6.43 9.58 16.38
C TRP A 195 7.23 10.86 16.62
N GLN A 196 7.28 11.36 17.86
CA GLN A 196 8.06 12.56 18.22
C GLN A 196 9.56 12.35 17.97
N LEU A 197 10.10 11.19 18.37
CA LEU A 197 11.50 10.82 18.12
C LEU A 197 11.82 10.82 16.63
N ASN A 198 10.95 10.23 15.80
CA ASN A 198 11.20 10.10 14.37
C ASN A 198 10.99 11.41 13.61
N GLN A 199 10.05 12.25 14.03
CA GLN A 199 9.94 13.65 13.58
C GLN A 199 11.25 14.41 13.81
N ALA A 200 11.78 14.37 15.04
CA ALA A 200 13.06 15.02 15.37
C ALA A 200 14.25 14.45 14.56
N ALA A 201 14.18 13.17 14.17
CA ALA A 201 15.17 12.53 13.31
C ALA A 201 14.94 12.78 11.80
N GLY A 202 13.97 13.62 11.41
CA GLY A 202 13.68 13.93 10.01
C GLY A 202 13.08 12.75 9.22
N ARG A 203 12.40 11.82 9.89
CA ARG A 203 11.73 10.66 9.30
C ARG A 203 10.21 10.84 9.32
N ASN A 204 9.55 10.28 8.32
CA ASN A 204 8.10 10.29 8.18
C ASN A 204 7.52 8.88 8.33
N VAL A 205 6.29 8.77 8.83
CA VAL A 205 5.55 7.49 8.86
C VAL A 205 5.38 7.01 7.41
N ARG A 206 5.75 5.75 7.15
CA ARG A 206 5.62 5.08 5.84
C ARG A 206 4.69 3.88 5.85
N PHE A 207 4.56 3.28 7.02
CA PHE A 207 3.62 2.20 7.25
C PHE A 207 3.09 2.37 8.66
N LEU A 208 1.80 2.14 8.83
CA LEU A 208 1.12 2.13 10.11
C LEU A 208 0.04 1.07 10.04
N ASP A 209 0.00 0.25 11.08
CA ASP A 209 -1.03 -0.75 11.34
C ASP A 209 -1.44 -0.65 12.81
N VAL A 210 -2.71 -0.92 13.10
CA VAL A 210 -3.27 -0.88 14.46
C VAL A 210 -4.15 -2.10 14.68
N TYR A 211 -3.84 -2.88 15.71
CA TYR A 211 -4.52 -4.13 16.01
C TYR A 211 -4.86 -4.22 17.49
N ARG A 212 -5.92 -4.97 17.82
CA ARG A 212 -6.26 -5.27 19.22
C ARG A 212 -5.55 -6.53 19.67
N HIS A 213 -4.94 -6.50 20.84
CA HIS A 213 -4.35 -7.66 21.50
C HIS A 213 -4.70 -7.60 22.98
N MET A 214 -5.31 -8.67 23.50
CA MET A 214 -5.71 -8.76 24.92
C MET A 214 -6.56 -7.56 25.38
N GLY A 215 -7.50 -7.12 24.53
CA GLY A 215 -8.40 -6.01 24.84
C GLY A 215 -7.82 -4.61 24.64
N GLN A 216 -6.53 -4.46 24.35
CA GLN A 216 -5.86 -3.17 24.16
C GLN A 216 -5.42 -2.97 22.70
N ALA A 217 -5.44 -1.73 22.21
CA ALA A 217 -4.91 -1.38 20.89
C ALA A 217 -3.37 -1.28 20.92
N TYR A 218 -2.73 -1.85 19.91
CA TYR A 218 -1.30 -1.81 19.69
C TYR A 218 -0.99 -1.33 18.27
N PHE A 219 0.14 -0.65 18.13
CA PHE A 219 0.59 -0.05 16.88
C PHE A 219 1.80 -0.81 16.34
N SER A 220 1.84 -0.98 15.02
CA SER A 220 3.07 -1.26 14.28
C SER A 220 3.34 -0.14 13.30
N ALA A 221 4.55 0.43 13.34
CA ALA A 221 4.90 1.56 12.50
C ALA A 221 6.30 1.41 11.91
N ILE A 222 6.44 1.91 10.68
CA ILE A 222 7.72 2.09 10.00
C ILE A 222 7.85 3.58 9.68
N PHE A 223 8.99 4.15 10.04
CA PHE A 223 9.38 5.52 9.72
C PHE A 223 10.62 5.49 8.85
N SER A 224 10.67 6.33 7.80
CA SER A 224 11.86 6.48 6.98
C SER A 224 12.09 7.93 6.56
N GLU A 225 13.36 8.25 6.37
CA GLU A 225 13.81 9.54 5.88
C GLU A 225 13.40 9.78 4.41
N LEU A 226 13.46 8.73 3.57
CA LEU A 226 13.16 8.84 2.14
C LEU A 226 11.80 8.27 1.75
N PRO A 227 11.13 8.87 0.75
CA PRO A 227 11.48 10.13 0.07
C PRO A 227 11.39 11.37 0.97
N LYS A 228 12.20 12.40 0.74
CA LYS A 228 12.10 13.67 1.50
C LYS A 228 10.78 14.39 1.24
N GLY A 229 10.28 15.05 2.27
CA GLY A 229 9.03 15.79 2.25
C GLY A 229 8.50 16.00 3.66
N GLU A 230 7.31 16.59 3.73
CA GLU A 230 6.61 16.88 4.97
C GLU A 230 5.54 15.82 5.21
N GLY A 231 5.47 15.29 6.43
CA GLY A 231 4.49 14.31 6.84
C GLY A 231 3.66 14.80 8.03
N ILE A 232 2.35 14.56 7.97
CA ILE A 232 1.42 14.75 9.07
C ILE A 232 0.95 13.36 9.50
N GLY A 233 0.95 13.07 10.80
CA GLY A 233 0.38 11.86 11.37
C GLY A 233 -0.67 12.22 12.41
N LYS A 234 -1.84 11.61 12.33
CA LYS A 234 -2.91 11.74 13.34
C LYS A 234 -3.41 10.35 13.73
N HIS A 235 -3.82 10.15 14.98
CA HIS A 235 -4.34 8.88 15.49
C HIS A 235 -5.46 9.13 16.50
N GLY A 236 -6.24 8.09 16.82
CA GLY A 236 -7.40 8.20 17.70
C GLY A 236 -8.63 8.89 17.07
N LEU A 237 -8.66 9.07 15.75
CA LEU A 237 -9.73 9.77 15.05
C LEU A 237 -10.99 8.91 14.98
N ASP A 238 -12.17 9.45 15.27
CA ASP A 238 -13.42 8.88 14.74
C ASP A 238 -13.55 9.15 13.22
N GLY A 239 -14.63 8.64 12.63
CA GLY A 239 -14.89 8.82 11.20
C GLY A 239 -15.06 10.28 10.77
N SER A 240 -15.68 11.13 11.60
CA SER A 240 -15.86 12.55 11.28
C SER A 240 -14.55 13.34 11.36
N ALA A 241 -13.76 13.12 12.41
CA ALA A 241 -12.46 13.74 12.59
C ALA A 241 -11.47 13.28 11.51
N PHE A 242 -11.55 12.00 11.09
CA PHE A 242 -10.78 11.52 9.93
C PHE A 242 -11.18 12.27 8.66
N GLN A 243 -12.49 12.38 8.38
CA GLN A 243 -12.97 13.04 7.17
C GLN A 243 -12.55 14.51 7.12
N GLN A 244 -12.65 15.23 8.24
CA GLN A 244 -12.17 16.59 8.37
C GLN A 244 -10.66 16.70 8.10
N ALA A 245 -9.84 15.87 8.76
CA ALA A 245 -8.40 15.87 8.57
C ALA A 245 -7.99 15.52 7.12
N PHE A 246 -8.75 14.65 6.46
CA PHE A 246 -8.54 14.31 5.06
C PHE A 246 -8.76 15.52 4.15
N GLU A 247 -9.85 16.26 4.36
CA GLU A 247 -10.19 17.46 3.57
C GLU A 247 -9.19 18.59 3.82
N GLU A 248 -8.86 18.87 5.08
CA GLU A 248 -7.85 19.87 5.46
C GLU A 248 -6.49 19.59 4.80
N GLY A 249 -5.99 18.36 4.95
CA GLY A 249 -4.72 17.96 4.34
C GLY A 249 -4.74 18.08 2.83
N TYR A 250 -5.85 17.75 2.17
CA TYR A 250 -5.99 17.91 0.72
C TYR A 250 -5.90 19.38 0.29
N GLN A 251 -6.56 20.30 1.01
CA GLN A 251 -6.50 21.74 0.74
C GLN A 251 -5.09 22.32 0.96
N GLU A 252 -4.34 21.76 1.91
CA GLU A 252 -2.95 22.15 2.18
C GLU A 252 -1.92 21.48 1.23
N GLY A 253 -2.41 20.71 0.24
CA GLY A 253 -1.56 20.07 -0.77
C GLY A 253 -0.90 18.77 -0.29
N PHE A 254 -1.29 18.24 0.86
CA PHE A 254 -0.92 16.89 1.27
C PHE A 254 -1.80 15.85 0.58
N ARG A 255 -1.33 14.60 0.57
CA ARG A 255 -2.08 13.43 0.11
C ARG A 255 -2.04 12.34 1.16
N LEU A 256 -3.20 11.76 1.46
CA LEU A 256 -3.28 10.59 2.33
C LEU A 256 -2.43 9.48 1.72
N GLN A 257 -1.44 9.01 2.48
CA GLN A 257 -0.61 7.88 2.09
C GLN A 257 -1.16 6.57 2.63
N LEU A 258 -1.61 6.62 3.88
CA LEU A 258 -2.01 5.44 4.64
C LEU A 258 -3.07 5.78 5.67
N VAL A 259 -3.86 4.76 5.99
CA VAL A 259 -4.89 4.78 7.03
C VAL A 259 -5.01 3.36 7.59
N ALA A 260 -4.95 3.26 8.91
CA ALA A 260 -5.16 2.04 9.67
C ALA A 260 -6.44 2.20 10.50
N GLY A 261 -7.29 1.18 10.48
CA GLY A 261 -8.56 1.15 11.20
C GLY A 261 -8.50 0.15 12.34
N TYR A 262 -9.10 0.50 13.48
CA TYR A 262 -9.20 -0.42 14.60
C TYR A 262 -10.52 -0.22 15.34
N ASP A 263 -10.95 -1.29 15.99
CA ASP A 263 -12.11 -1.25 16.87
C ASP A 263 -11.77 -0.49 18.16
N GLY A 264 -12.36 0.69 18.34
CA GLY A 264 -12.33 1.41 19.60
C GLY A 264 -13.37 0.86 20.57
N ALA A 265 -13.36 1.34 21.83
CA ALA A 265 -14.28 0.83 22.86
C ALA A 265 -15.77 0.97 22.49
N ASN A 266 -16.16 2.06 21.81
CA ASN A 266 -17.54 2.37 21.45
C ASN A 266 -17.76 2.62 19.95
N GLU A 267 -16.69 2.84 19.19
CA GLU A 267 -16.75 3.14 17.76
C GLU A 267 -15.41 2.83 17.08
N ARG A 268 -15.43 2.71 15.75
CA ARG A 268 -14.22 2.52 14.94
C ARG A 268 -13.34 3.77 15.02
N ARG A 269 -12.04 3.55 15.18
CA ARG A 269 -11.03 4.59 15.23
C ARG A 269 -10.03 4.44 14.08
N TYR A 270 -9.40 5.55 13.72
CA TYR A 270 -8.46 5.62 12.61
C TYR A 270 -7.17 6.29 13.03
N ALA A 271 -6.06 5.76 12.51
CA ALA A 271 -4.78 6.40 12.49
C ALA A 271 -4.30 6.55 11.05
N ALA A 272 -3.77 7.71 10.71
CA ALA A 272 -3.53 8.07 9.32
C ALA A 272 -2.32 8.97 9.18
N SER A 273 -1.71 8.91 7.99
CA SER A 273 -0.63 9.82 7.63
C SER A 273 -0.83 10.39 6.23
N TRP A 274 -0.59 11.68 6.14
CA TRP A 274 -0.57 12.46 4.92
C TRP A 274 0.86 12.89 4.64
N PHE A 275 1.21 12.96 3.36
CA PHE A 275 2.55 13.32 2.93
C PHE A 275 2.49 14.29 1.77
N ARG A 276 3.43 15.24 1.78
CA ARG A 276 3.69 16.16 0.68
C ARG A 276 5.16 16.02 0.33
N GLN A 277 5.43 15.46 -0.85
CA GLN A 277 6.80 15.28 -1.32
C GLN A 277 7.47 16.65 -1.52
N ALA A 278 8.72 16.78 -1.09
CA ALA A 278 9.50 17.99 -1.36
C ALA A 278 9.59 18.19 -2.89
N ALA A 279 9.46 19.43 -3.36
CA ALA A 279 9.67 19.72 -4.77
C ALA A 279 11.08 19.27 -5.19
N PRO A 280 11.27 18.69 -6.39
CA PRO A 280 12.60 18.42 -6.91
C PRO A 280 13.43 19.71 -6.86
N LEU A 281 14.69 19.64 -6.39
CA LEU A 281 15.58 20.79 -6.19
C LEU A 281 15.69 21.69 -7.44
N GLU A 282 15.47 21.15 -8.63
CA GLU A 282 15.43 21.90 -9.90
C GLU A 282 14.35 22.99 -9.98
N LYS A 283 13.20 22.83 -9.30
CA LYS A 283 12.15 23.88 -9.28
C LYS A 283 12.46 25.02 -8.31
N ALA A 284 13.22 24.75 -7.24
CA ALA A 284 13.63 25.78 -6.28
C ALA A 284 14.71 26.70 -6.88
N ALA A 285 15.65 26.16 -7.66
CA ALA A 285 16.68 26.93 -8.34
C ALA A 285 16.11 27.89 -9.42
N ARG A 286 15.02 27.51 -10.10
CA ARG A 286 14.39 28.36 -11.15
C ARG A 286 13.69 29.61 -10.61
N VAL A 287 13.29 29.61 -9.34
CA VAL A 287 12.69 30.80 -8.69
C VAL A 287 13.77 31.78 -8.25
N VAL A 288 14.94 31.28 -7.85
CA VAL A 288 16.09 32.12 -7.45
C VAL A 288 16.85 32.68 -8.68
N ALA A 289 16.87 31.96 -9.81
CA ALA A 289 17.57 32.37 -11.03
C ALA A 289 16.85 33.47 -11.86
N ARG A 290 15.74 34.05 -11.38
CA ARG A 290 15.10 35.23 -11.99
C ARG A 290 15.47 36.55 -11.26
N GLY A 291 16.72 36.66 -10.82
CA GLY A 291 17.38 37.95 -10.56
C GLY A 291 18.03 38.50 -11.85
N PRO A 292 18.30 39.82 -11.95
CA PRO A 292 18.71 40.44 -13.21
C PRO A 292 20.01 39.83 -13.73
N ALA A 293 20.01 39.51 -15.02
CA ALA A 293 21.08 38.83 -15.73
C ALA A 293 22.42 39.59 -15.60
N ALA A 294 23.41 38.94 -15.00
CA ALA A 294 24.80 39.31 -15.12
C ALA A 294 25.48 38.39 -16.13
N THR A 295 26.00 38.99 -17.20
CA THR A 295 26.82 38.38 -18.25
C THR A 295 28.18 37.95 -17.68
N ALA A 296 28.59 36.70 -17.90
CA ALA A 296 30.01 36.32 -17.91
C ALA A 296 30.23 34.95 -18.57
N ASP A 297 31.08 34.95 -19.60
CA ASP A 297 31.70 33.82 -20.28
C ASP A 297 32.57 32.95 -19.36
N ALA A 298 32.57 31.62 -19.56
CA ALA A 298 33.74 30.73 -19.41
C ALA A 298 33.41 29.26 -19.82
N PRO A 299 34.41 28.46 -20.24
CA PRO A 299 34.23 27.39 -21.23
C PRO A 299 34.03 25.97 -20.68
N SER A 300 33.53 25.11 -21.56
CA SER A 300 33.13 23.72 -21.35
C SER A 300 34.31 22.77 -21.11
N ALA A 301 34.27 22.02 -20.01
CA ALA A 301 35.15 20.86 -19.78
C ALA A 301 34.39 19.55 -20.05
N LYS A 302 34.93 18.76 -20.99
CA LYS A 302 34.45 17.44 -21.39
C LYS A 302 34.69 16.42 -20.27
N LEU A 303 33.65 15.70 -19.85
CA LEU A 303 33.75 14.50 -19.03
C LEU A 303 33.55 13.26 -19.91
N SER A 304 34.61 12.46 -20.02
CA SER A 304 34.64 11.17 -20.70
C SER A 304 33.95 10.11 -19.84
N ILE A 305 32.94 9.43 -20.41
CA ILE A 305 32.25 8.29 -19.80
C ILE A 305 32.92 7.00 -20.30
N GLY A 306 33.62 6.32 -19.40
CA GLY A 306 34.18 4.98 -19.63
C GLY A 306 33.08 3.93 -19.69
N HIS A 307 33.11 3.13 -20.75
CA HIS A 307 32.21 2.00 -21.00
C HIS A 307 32.53 0.83 -20.05
N ALA A 308 31.50 0.21 -19.48
CA ALA A 308 31.59 -1.12 -18.87
C ALA A 308 30.69 -2.10 -19.64
N GLN A 309 31.33 -3.15 -20.15
CA GLN A 309 30.77 -4.20 -21.00
C GLN A 309 29.69 -5.02 -20.28
N ARG A 310 28.61 -5.34 -20.99
CA ARG A 310 27.52 -6.21 -20.53
C ARG A 310 27.75 -7.61 -21.08
N ALA A 311 27.97 -8.59 -20.21
CA ALA A 311 27.98 -10.00 -20.59
C ALA A 311 26.53 -10.49 -20.78
N GLU A 312 26.22 -10.95 -21.99
CA GLU A 312 24.97 -11.63 -22.31
C GLU A 312 25.03 -13.07 -21.83
N GLN A 313 24.04 -13.51 -21.05
CA GLN A 313 23.73 -14.92 -20.88
C GLN A 313 22.31 -15.17 -21.38
N ARG A 314 22.22 -15.89 -22.51
CA ARG A 314 21.00 -16.41 -23.11
C ARG A 314 20.43 -17.52 -22.22
N ILE A 315 19.15 -17.42 -21.88
CA ILE A 315 18.36 -18.52 -21.29
C ILE A 315 17.33 -18.96 -22.36
N PRO A 316 17.18 -20.26 -22.65
CA PRO A 316 16.41 -20.74 -23.80
C PRO A 316 14.89 -20.60 -23.62
N GLN A 317 14.22 -20.25 -24.71
CA GLN A 317 12.76 -20.23 -24.82
C GLN A 317 12.21 -21.67 -24.75
N ARG A 318 11.31 -21.93 -23.82
CA ARG A 318 10.37 -23.05 -23.93
C ARG A 318 8.97 -22.52 -24.22
N MET A 319 8.35 -23.14 -25.24
CA MET A 319 7.03 -22.84 -25.76
C MET A 319 5.97 -22.86 -24.65
N ARG A 320 5.20 -21.78 -24.56
CA ARG A 320 4.01 -21.69 -23.70
C ARG A 320 2.82 -22.27 -24.45
N HIS A 321 2.22 -23.34 -23.93
CA HIS A 321 0.84 -23.66 -24.25
C HIS A 321 -0.06 -22.68 -23.49
N ARG A 322 -0.79 -21.85 -24.23
CA ARG A 322 -1.85 -20.99 -23.70
C ARG A 322 -3.07 -21.87 -23.38
N THR A 323 -3.30 -22.15 -22.11
CA THR A 323 -4.62 -22.60 -21.65
C THR A 323 -5.41 -21.38 -21.21
N ARG A 324 -6.47 -21.10 -21.96
CA ARG A 324 -7.42 -20.01 -21.75
C ARG A 324 -8.36 -20.41 -20.61
N ALA A 325 -8.24 -19.80 -19.44
CA ALA A 325 -9.24 -19.96 -18.39
C ALA A 325 -10.39 -18.96 -18.62
N VAL A 326 -11.56 -19.54 -18.88
CA VAL A 326 -12.88 -18.90 -18.96
C VAL A 326 -13.38 -18.66 -17.52
N GLY A 327 -14.11 -17.56 -17.30
CA GLY A 327 -14.59 -17.18 -15.96
C GLY A 327 -15.87 -17.86 -15.50
N SER A 328 -16.03 -17.94 -14.18
CA SER A 328 -17.23 -17.98 -13.30
C SER A 328 -16.76 -18.67 -12.00
N SER A 329 -17.32 -18.53 -10.80
CA SER A 329 -18.52 -17.93 -10.25
C SER A 329 -18.17 -17.46 -8.83
N ALA A 330 -18.94 -16.52 -8.28
CA ALA A 330 -18.89 -16.22 -6.86
C ALA A 330 -19.50 -17.39 -6.09
N ASP A 331 -18.66 -18.18 -5.43
CA ASP A 331 -19.09 -19.02 -4.32
C ASP A 331 -18.74 -18.32 -3.00
N GLU A 332 -19.60 -18.55 -2.02
CA GLU A 332 -19.61 -18.01 -0.66
C GLU A 332 -18.26 -18.26 0.04
N GLY A 333 -17.29 -17.37 -0.20
CA GLY A 333 -15.91 -17.58 0.24
C GLY A 333 -14.93 -16.44 -0.04
N GLY A 334 -15.37 -15.34 -0.68
CA GLY A 334 -14.76 -14.01 -0.49
C GLY A 334 -13.43 -13.71 -1.19
N ASP A 335 -13.00 -14.48 -2.20
CA ASP A 335 -11.79 -14.17 -2.96
C ASP A 335 -11.97 -12.92 -3.85
N ILE A 336 -11.22 -11.86 -3.57
CA ILE A 336 -11.20 -10.63 -4.37
C ILE A 336 -9.93 -10.61 -5.22
N ILE A 337 -10.08 -10.94 -6.51
CA ILE A 337 -8.99 -11.08 -7.48
C ILE A 337 -9.09 -10.00 -8.55
N HIS A 338 -7.97 -9.33 -8.82
CA HIS A 338 -7.82 -8.54 -10.04
C HIS A 338 -6.51 -8.82 -10.77
N ARG A 339 -6.65 -9.15 -12.05
CA ARG A 339 -5.55 -9.20 -13.01
C ARG A 339 -5.80 -8.14 -14.09
N ARG A 340 -4.95 -7.11 -14.14
CA ARG A 340 -4.80 -6.26 -15.32
C ARG A 340 -3.47 -6.57 -15.96
N ASP A 341 -3.52 -7.50 -16.91
CA ASP A 341 -2.41 -7.85 -17.79
C ASP A 341 -2.20 -6.82 -18.90
#